data_AF-A0A1F9N5Z2-F1
#
_entry.id   AF-A0A1F9N5Z2-F1
#
_cell.length_a   1.000
_cell.length_b   1.000
_cell.length_c   1.000
_cell.angle_alpha   90.00
_cell.angle_beta   90.00
_cell.angle_gamma   90.00
#
_symmetry.space_group_name_H-M   'P 1'
#
loop_
_entity.id
_entity.type
_entity.pdbx_description
1 polymer ?
#
loop_
_entity_poly.entity_id
_entity_poly.type
_entity_poly.pdbx_seq_one_letter_code
_entity_poly.pdbx_strand_id
1 'polypeptide(L)'
;MSGIKTVDAILALKEVVREQARAAAGSNVLISRREAESMDPVLQRTAEKLRAEGGRGTRVSVDALVERAVADTVAFWGQYNSENLGRDGAWLSREELGQITAADPEAATLVNTAIARVNLCANVKTFFDAFDFSGGRFRTDGLVDSERIDARPGHGERRQVPKTVLKSFDYFYRAEEADWASVSLQRGIVAGYKVWATYMTTDGDDEYLEVFTEGGQPLVSARLWAGGAPTWDEFFGRDRLAGTFTHLDEPEYVEGLSEEAERVAAGQVSNTWQGDVQINAGAIHHAEGHISRIELKDGLLDNEQRDVAYIAFDRLWEYTLQHRVDGAAPLELGQEGVMKVGAWTRPTDGKKLLVASWRDIDDASYVFYFEPDAAGPKLLVEQSDN
;
A
#
# COMPACT_ATOMS: atom_id res chain seq x y z
N MET A 1 24.86 -13.15 12.80
CA MET A 1 23.54 -12.66 12.34
C MET A 1 22.78 -12.30 13.59
N SER A 2 22.30 -11.07 13.66
CA SER A 2 21.21 -10.68 14.56
C SER A 2 20.02 -11.62 14.32
N GLY A 3 19.18 -11.84 15.34
CA GLY A 3 17.90 -12.53 15.16
C GLY A 3 17.02 -11.82 14.14
N ILE A 4 15.96 -12.49 13.68
CA ILE A 4 14.93 -11.87 12.83
C ILE A 4 13.74 -11.52 13.72
N LYS A 5 13.18 -10.32 13.62
CA LYS A 5 11.99 -10.00 14.41
C LYS A 5 10.85 -10.93 14.01
N THR A 6 10.17 -11.51 15.00
CA THR A 6 9.06 -12.43 14.78
C THR A 6 7.96 -11.74 13.95
N VAL A 7 7.67 -10.47 14.19
CA VAL A 7 6.68 -9.70 13.41
C VAL A 7 7.04 -9.60 11.93
N ASP A 8 8.30 -9.31 11.60
CA ASP A 8 8.77 -9.20 10.22
C ASP A 8 8.66 -10.56 9.50
N ALA A 9 9.01 -11.64 10.21
CA ALA A 9 8.87 -13.00 9.68
C ALA A 9 7.41 -13.40 9.43
N ILE A 10 6.48 -12.99 10.31
CA ILE A 10 5.04 -13.25 10.14
C ILE A 10 4.49 -12.49 8.93
N LEU A 11 4.85 -11.21 8.78
CA LEU A 11 4.43 -10.39 7.64
C LEU A 11 4.96 -10.99 6.32
N ALA A 12 6.24 -11.35 6.28
CA ALA A 12 6.83 -12.02 5.12
C ALA A 12 6.17 -13.38 4.84
N LEU A 13 5.84 -14.16 5.87
CA LEU A 13 5.13 -15.43 5.72
C LEU A 13 3.74 -15.22 5.10
N LYS A 14 2.98 -14.23 5.58
CA LYS A 14 1.66 -13.90 5.04
C LYS A 14 1.73 -13.61 3.54
N GLU A 15 2.72 -12.83 3.10
CA GLU A 15 2.90 -12.54 1.68
C GLU A 15 3.34 -13.78 0.88
N VAL A 16 4.30 -14.56 1.38
CA VAL A 16 4.75 -15.81 0.70
C VAL A 16 3.58 -16.79 0.52
N VAL A 17 2.77 -16.99 1.57
CA VAL A 17 1.59 -17.86 1.51
C VAL A 17 0.56 -17.32 0.51
N ARG A 18 0.30 -16.01 0.54
CA ARG A 18 -0.65 -15.37 -0.38
C ARG A 18 -0.20 -15.48 -1.83
N GLU A 19 1.10 -15.28 -2.09
CA GLU A 19 1.70 -15.43 -3.42
C GLU A 19 1.48 -16.84 -3.96
N GLN A 20 1.81 -17.86 -3.18
CA GLN A 20 1.63 -19.26 -3.58
C GLN A 20 0.15 -19.62 -3.79
N ALA A 21 -0.72 -19.19 -2.87
CA ALA A 21 -2.15 -19.42 -2.95
C ALA A 21 -2.78 -18.76 -4.20
N ARG A 22 -2.37 -17.51 -4.52
CA ARG A 22 -2.81 -16.81 -5.74
C ARG A 22 -2.26 -17.45 -7.00
N ALA A 23 -0.99 -17.88 -6.98
CA ALA A 23 -0.39 -18.57 -8.12
C ALA A 23 -1.15 -19.86 -8.46
N ALA A 24 -1.57 -20.62 -7.44
CA ALA A 24 -2.41 -21.80 -7.62
C ALA A 24 -3.84 -21.46 -8.08
N ALA A 25 -4.45 -20.41 -7.56
CA ALA A 25 -5.82 -20.00 -7.94
C ALA A 25 -5.91 -19.34 -9.34
N GLY A 26 -4.79 -18.84 -9.87
CA GLY A 26 -4.77 -18.08 -11.11
C GLY A 26 -5.56 -16.77 -10.99
N SER A 27 -6.60 -16.60 -11.82
CA SER A 27 -7.51 -15.45 -11.75
C SER A 27 -8.68 -15.64 -10.78
N ASN A 28 -8.79 -16.81 -10.14
CA ASN A 28 -9.88 -17.12 -9.22
C ASN A 28 -9.57 -16.61 -7.80
N VAL A 29 -10.62 -16.27 -7.05
CA VAL A 29 -10.53 -15.98 -5.61
C VAL A 29 -10.71 -17.25 -4.75
N LEU A 30 -11.11 -18.36 -5.37
CA LEU A 30 -11.35 -19.65 -4.72
C LEU A 30 -10.38 -20.70 -5.28
N ILE A 31 -9.88 -21.57 -4.40
CA ILE A 31 -8.94 -22.64 -4.70
C ILE A 31 -9.67 -23.98 -4.74
N SER A 32 -9.73 -24.58 -5.93
CA SER A 32 -10.22 -25.94 -6.15
C SER A 32 -9.27 -26.98 -5.56
N ARG A 33 -9.73 -28.24 -5.43
CA ARG A 33 -8.85 -29.34 -4.98
C ARG A 33 -7.66 -29.55 -5.92
N ARG A 34 -7.91 -29.49 -7.23
CA ARG A 34 -6.89 -29.66 -8.26
C ARG A 34 -5.86 -28.53 -8.25
N GLU A 35 -6.29 -27.28 -8.07
CA GLU A 35 -5.36 -26.15 -7.93
C GLU A 35 -4.51 -26.31 -6.67
N ALA A 36 -5.11 -26.77 -5.57
CA ALA A 36 -4.37 -27.00 -4.33
C ALA A 36 -3.22 -28.02 -4.48
N GLU A 37 -3.38 -29.07 -5.28
CA GLU A 37 -2.34 -30.09 -5.54
C GLU A 37 -1.01 -29.51 -6.09
N SER A 38 -1.04 -28.27 -6.61
CA SER A 38 0.16 -27.57 -7.11
C SER A 38 0.87 -26.71 -6.06
N MET A 39 0.27 -26.51 -4.88
CA MET A 39 0.82 -25.69 -3.80
C MET A 39 1.84 -26.47 -2.95
N ASP A 40 2.56 -25.75 -2.09
CA ASP A 40 3.37 -26.35 -1.03
C ASP A 40 2.54 -27.32 -0.15
N PRO A 41 3.10 -28.48 0.28
CA PRO A 41 2.39 -29.47 1.09
C PRO A 41 1.68 -28.91 2.33
N VAL A 42 2.24 -27.89 2.97
CA VAL A 42 1.61 -27.25 4.13
C VAL A 42 0.30 -26.60 3.72
N LEU A 43 0.29 -25.85 2.62
CA LEU A 43 -0.90 -25.19 2.10
C LEU A 43 -1.94 -26.20 1.59
N GLN A 44 -1.50 -27.34 1.05
CA GLN A 44 -2.40 -28.44 0.71
C GLN A 44 -3.15 -28.96 1.94
N ARG A 45 -2.43 -29.31 3.00
CA ARG A 45 -3.00 -29.79 4.26
C ARG A 45 -3.93 -28.74 4.89
N THR A 46 -3.54 -27.46 4.88
CA THR A 46 -4.38 -26.37 5.37
C THR A 46 -5.67 -26.24 4.57
N ALA A 47 -5.60 -26.31 3.24
CA ALA A 47 -6.80 -26.26 2.39
C ALA A 47 -7.72 -27.46 2.63
N GLU A 48 -7.18 -28.66 2.86
CA GLU A 48 -7.97 -29.84 3.23
C GLU A 48 -8.65 -29.70 4.58
N LYS A 49 -7.94 -29.19 5.60
CA LYS A 49 -8.49 -28.89 6.92
C LYS A 49 -9.66 -27.92 6.83
N LEU A 50 -9.51 -26.81 6.10
CA LEU A 50 -10.60 -25.83 5.90
C LEU A 50 -11.83 -26.46 5.20
N ARG A 51 -11.61 -27.35 4.22
CA ARG A 51 -12.72 -28.07 3.56
C ARG A 51 -13.41 -29.06 4.50
N ALA A 52 -12.65 -29.76 5.33
CA ALA A 52 -13.20 -30.68 6.32
C ALA A 52 -14.05 -29.94 7.36
N GLU A 53 -13.56 -28.80 7.86
CA GLU A 53 -14.26 -27.94 8.82
C GLU A 53 -15.56 -27.35 8.25
N GLY A 54 -15.55 -26.90 6.99
CA GLY A 54 -16.75 -26.35 6.36
C GLY A 54 -17.75 -27.40 5.84
N GLY A 55 -17.37 -28.67 5.73
CA GLY A 55 -18.25 -29.74 5.23
C GLY A 55 -18.33 -29.90 3.71
N ARG A 56 -19.30 -30.70 3.24
CA ARG A 56 -19.40 -31.11 1.83
C ARG A 56 -19.71 -29.91 0.93
N GLY A 57 -18.84 -29.67 -0.05
CA GLY A 57 -19.01 -28.61 -1.06
C GLY A 57 -18.30 -27.31 -0.72
N THR A 58 -17.66 -27.21 0.44
CA THR A 58 -16.90 -26.03 0.85
C THR A 58 -15.76 -25.74 -0.12
N ARG A 59 -15.73 -24.48 -0.57
CA ARG A 59 -14.65 -23.90 -1.35
C ARG A 59 -13.76 -23.09 -0.43
N VAL A 60 -12.46 -23.12 -0.69
CA VAL A 60 -11.46 -22.40 0.11
C VAL A 60 -11.13 -21.12 -0.62
N SER A 61 -11.36 -19.96 -0.02
CA SER A 61 -10.87 -18.70 -0.56
C SER A 61 -9.37 -18.57 -0.32
N VAL A 62 -8.70 -17.80 -1.18
CA VAL A 62 -7.27 -17.44 -0.98
C VAL A 62 -7.06 -16.86 0.42
N ASP A 63 -7.92 -15.92 0.84
CA ASP A 63 -7.75 -15.23 2.12
C ASP A 63 -7.92 -16.17 3.31
N ALA A 64 -8.93 -17.05 3.30
CA ALA A 64 -9.12 -18.03 4.38
C ALA A 64 -7.95 -19.02 4.47
N LEU A 65 -7.37 -19.41 3.33
CA LEU A 65 -6.17 -20.24 3.30
C LEU A 65 -4.97 -19.51 3.90
N VAL A 66 -4.75 -18.25 3.51
CA VAL A 66 -3.66 -17.42 4.03
C VAL A 66 -3.76 -17.25 5.53
N GLU A 67 -4.91 -16.81 6.02
CA GLU A 67 -5.14 -16.61 7.46
C GLU A 67 -4.90 -17.87 8.26
N ARG A 68 -5.47 -19.01 7.82
CA ARG A 68 -5.31 -20.28 8.51
C ARG A 68 -3.87 -20.77 8.48
N ALA A 69 -3.19 -20.72 7.33
CA ALA A 69 -1.83 -21.20 7.19
C ALA A 69 -0.85 -20.37 8.03
N VAL A 70 -1.01 -19.04 8.04
CA VAL A 70 -0.22 -18.15 8.91
C VAL A 70 -0.49 -18.46 10.37
N ALA A 71 -1.76 -18.56 10.78
CA ALA A 71 -2.11 -18.85 12.16
C ALA A 71 -1.56 -20.21 12.65
N ASP A 72 -1.71 -21.27 11.84
CA ASP A 72 -1.20 -22.61 12.16
C ASP A 72 0.35 -22.60 12.24
N THR A 73 1.03 -21.85 11.36
CA THR A 73 2.50 -21.72 11.36
C THR A 73 3.00 -20.91 12.56
N VAL A 74 2.33 -19.80 12.92
CA VAL A 74 2.67 -18.99 14.10
C VAL A 74 2.47 -19.78 15.38
N ALA A 75 1.38 -20.55 15.48
CA ALA A 75 1.15 -21.44 16.60
C ALA A 75 2.24 -22.51 16.73
N PHE A 76 2.74 -23.03 15.59
CA PHE A 76 3.88 -23.95 15.56
C PHE A 76 5.18 -23.27 16.02
N TRP A 77 5.48 -22.06 15.55
CA TRP A 77 6.65 -21.29 15.98
C TRP A 77 6.65 -21.03 17.48
N GLY A 78 5.49 -20.69 18.05
CA GLY A 78 5.34 -20.41 19.48
C GLY A 78 5.71 -21.59 20.39
N GLN A 79 5.79 -22.82 19.87
CA GLN A 79 6.28 -23.99 20.62
C GLN A 79 7.79 -23.92 20.88
N TYR A 80 8.53 -23.22 20.03
CA TYR A 80 9.99 -23.07 20.09
C TYR A 80 10.40 -21.66 20.53
N ASN A 81 9.61 -20.65 20.18
CA ASN A 81 9.85 -19.25 20.49
C ASN A 81 8.77 -18.70 21.44
N SER A 82 8.81 -19.08 22.71
CA SER A 82 7.92 -18.52 23.73
C SER A 82 8.67 -17.95 24.92
N GLU A 83 8.12 -16.88 25.48
CA GLU A 83 8.60 -16.25 26.72
C GLU A 83 8.64 -17.24 27.89
N ASN A 84 7.75 -18.22 27.88
CA ASN A 84 7.69 -19.30 28.87
C ASN A 84 8.91 -20.23 28.84
N LEU A 85 9.72 -20.19 27.78
CA LEU A 85 11.01 -20.89 27.68
C LEU A 85 12.21 -19.99 28.10
N GLY A 86 11.94 -18.80 28.63
CA GLY A 86 12.96 -17.80 28.97
C GLY A 86 13.58 -17.10 27.75
N ARG A 87 12.88 -17.11 26.61
CA ARG A 87 13.33 -16.53 25.33
C ARG A 87 12.59 -15.23 25.04
N ASP A 88 13.22 -14.34 24.29
CA ASP A 88 12.58 -13.11 23.80
C ASP A 88 11.71 -13.46 22.59
N GLY A 89 10.40 -13.62 22.83
CA GLY A 89 9.40 -13.94 21.80
C GLY A 89 9.39 -12.97 20.60
N ALA A 90 10.02 -11.80 20.76
CA ALA A 90 10.16 -10.80 19.71
C ALA A 90 11.13 -11.20 18.59
N TRP A 91 12.01 -12.19 18.79
CA TRP A 91 13.03 -12.58 17.81
C TRP A 91 13.07 -14.09 17.55
N LEU A 92 13.30 -14.47 16.30
CA LEU A 92 13.64 -15.83 15.89
C LEU A 92 15.15 -15.97 15.76
N SER A 93 15.74 -16.81 16.59
CA SER A 93 17.14 -17.18 16.56
C SER A 93 17.41 -18.31 15.55
N ARG A 94 18.67 -18.46 15.12
CA ARG A 94 19.07 -19.59 14.25
C ARG A 94 18.81 -20.96 14.90
N GLU A 95 18.96 -21.05 16.22
CA GLU A 95 18.71 -22.30 16.94
C GLU A 95 17.24 -22.70 16.86
N GLU A 96 16.32 -21.75 17.09
CA GLU A 96 14.87 -21.98 16.95
C GLU A 96 14.48 -22.37 15.54
N LEU A 97 15.07 -21.73 14.52
CA LEU A 97 14.85 -22.11 13.13
C LEU A 97 15.34 -23.53 12.84
N GLY A 98 16.44 -23.95 13.46
CA GLY A 98 16.92 -25.33 13.41
C GLY A 98 15.94 -26.31 14.06
N GLN A 99 15.35 -25.94 15.20
CA GLN A 99 14.33 -26.74 15.89
C GLN A 99 13.04 -26.88 15.07
N ILE A 100 12.54 -25.77 14.51
CA ILE A 100 11.39 -25.74 13.59
C ILE A 100 11.66 -26.64 12.38
N THR A 101 12.85 -26.54 11.78
CA THR A 101 13.25 -27.34 10.62
C THR A 101 13.32 -28.83 10.93
N ALA A 102 13.82 -29.19 12.11
CA ALA A 102 13.90 -30.58 12.54
C ALA A 102 12.52 -31.18 12.84
N ALA A 103 11.57 -30.38 13.31
CA ALA A 103 10.25 -30.84 13.73
C ALA A 103 9.24 -30.98 12.57
N ASP A 104 9.23 -30.03 11.61
CA ASP A 104 8.41 -30.11 10.41
C ASP A 104 9.19 -29.53 9.21
N PRO A 105 9.89 -30.39 8.43
CA PRO A 105 10.65 -29.96 7.26
C PRO A 105 9.81 -29.29 6.16
N GLU A 106 8.51 -29.63 6.06
CA GLU A 106 7.61 -29.02 5.08
C GLU A 106 7.25 -27.60 5.52
N ALA A 107 6.83 -27.41 6.78
CA ALA A 107 6.61 -26.08 7.35
C ALA A 107 7.86 -25.21 7.24
N ALA A 108 9.02 -25.79 7.53
CA ALA A 108 10.30 -25.09 7.45
C ALA A 108 10.62 -24.52 6.07
N THR A 109 10.11 -25.10 4.99
CA THR A 109 10.31 -24.56 3.64
C THR A 109 9.64 -23.19 3.48
N LEU A 110 8.38 -23.04 3.93
CA LEU A 110 7.69 -21.75 3.96
C LEU A 110 8.37 -20.75 4.89
N VAL A 111 8.78 -21.20 6.08
CA VAL A 111 9.47 -20.37 7.08
C VAL A 111 10.79 -19.83 6.53
N ASN A 112 11.62 -20.71 5.95
CA ASN A 112 12.90 -20.33 5.36
C ASN A 112 12.72 -19.39 4.17
N THR A 113 11.65 -19.56 3.39
CA THR A 113 11.31 -18.63 2.29
C THR A 113 10.93 -17.25 2.83
N ALA A 114 10.10 -17.17 3.87
CA ALA A 114 9.74 -15.92 4.54
C ALA A 114 10.98 -15.22 5.13
N ILE A 115 11.88 -15.98 5.77
CA ILE A 115 13.12 -15.46 6.33
C ILE A 115 14.09 -14.97 5.26
N ALA A 116 14.23 -15.71 4.17
CA ALA A 116 15.00 -15.26 3.02
C ALA A 116 14.45 -13.94 2.47
N ARG A 117 13.12 -13.77 2.45
CA ARG A 117 12.47 -12.51 2.07
C ARG A 117 12.81 -11.36 3.03
N VAL A 118 12.72 -11.58 4.35
CA VAL A 118 13.09 -10.54 5.34
C VAL A 118 14.55 -10.11 5.17
N ASN A 119 15.46 -11.08 5.03
CA ASN A 119 16.88 -10.80 4.81
C ASN A 119 17.12 -10.06 3.49
N LEU A 120 16.42 -10.44 2.42
CA LEU A 120 16.47 -9.72 1.14
C LEU A 120 16.05 -8.27 1.31
N CYS A 121 14.90 -8.00 1.94
CA CYS A 121 14.44 -6.64 2.20
C CYS A 121 15.49 -5.85 3.01
N ALA A 122 16.02 -6.42 4.10
CA ALA A 122 17.05 -5.77 4.92
C ALA A 122 18.32 -5.45 4.12
N ASN A 123 18.80 -6.40 3.31
CA ASN A 123 19.99 -6.21 2.48
C ASN A 123 19.78 -5.15 1.39
N VAL A 124 18.58 -5.09 0.79
CA VAL A 124 18.21 -4.04 -0.17
C VAL A 124 18.18 -2.68 0.52
N LYS A 125 17.59 -2.57 1.72
CA LYS A 125 17.62 -1.32 2.49
C LYS A 125 19.06 -0.87 2.76
N THR A 126 19.89 -1.76 3.29
CA THR A 126 21.31 -1.45 3.57
C THR A 126 22.08 -1.03 2.32
N PHE A 127 21.81 -1.63 1.16
CA PHE A 127 22.42 -1.20 -0.09
C PHE A 127 22.04 0.25 -0.43
N PHE A 128 20.76 0.58 -0.36
CA PHE A 128 20.26 1.90 -0.71
C PHE A 128 20.51 2.97 0.36
N ASP A 129 20.63 2.60 1.64
CA ASP A 129 21.11 3.50 2.71
C ASP A 129 22.51 4.04 2.41
N ALA A 130 23.33 3.26 1.70
CA ALA A 130 24.67 3.64 1.26
C ALA A 130 24.71 4.19 -0.18
N PHE A 131 23.57 4.21 -0.88
CA PHE A 131 23.50 4.67 -2.26
C PHE A 131 23.45 6.20 -2.29
N ASP A 132 24.25 6.80 -3.17
CA ASP A 132 24.28 8.25 -3.35
C ASP A 132 23.23 8.66 -4.39
N PHE A 133 22.13 9.22 -3.89
CA PHE A 133 21.05 9.76 -4.74
C PHE A 133 21.33 11.17 -5.25
N SER A 134 22.38 11.83 -4.77
CA SER A 134 22.66 13.23 -5.13
C SER A 134 22.92 13.42 -6.63
N GLY A 135 22.49 14.57 -7.15
CA GLY A 135 22.74 14.98 -8.54
C GLY A 135 22.06 14.09 -9.59
N GLY A 136 21.01 13.34 -9.22
CA GLY A 136 20.31 12.43 -10.11
C GLY A 136 21.15 11.23 -10.54
N ARG A 137 22.14 10.82 -9.74
CA ARG A 137 23.02 9.67 -10.02
C ARG A 137 22.26 8.39 -10.28
N PHE A 138 21.17 8.14 -9.55
CA PHE A 138 20.32 6.99 -9.85
C PHE A 138 19.80 7.05 -11.30
N ARG A 139 19.42 8.22 -11.80
CA ARG A 139 18.91 8.42 -13.15
C ARG A 139 20.00 8.35 -14.23
N THR A 140 21.21 8.83 -13.94
CA THR A 140 22.32 8.91 -14.91
C THR A 140 23.16 7.64 -14.96
N ASP A 141 23.55 7.14 -13.80
CA ASP A 141 24.53 6.06 -13.66
C ASP A 141 23.82 4.72 -13.42
N GLY A 142 22.62 4.78 -12.83
CA GLY A 142 21.81 3.61 -12.51
C GLY A 142 22.35 2.78 -11.37
N LEU A 143 21.73 1.62 -11.18
CA LEU A 143 22.25 0.56 -10.34
C LEU A 143 23.50 -0.06 -10.98
N VAL A 144 24.40 -0.60 -10.16
CA VAL A 144 25.57 -1.34 -10.65
C VAL A 144 25.10 -2.53 -11.50
N ASP A 145 25.70 -2.71 -12.68
CA ASP A 145 25.36 -3.74 -13.67
C ASP A 145 23.86 -3.76 -14.05
N SER A 146 23.25 -2.57 -14.11
CA SER A 146 21.84 -2.44 -14.42
C SER A 146 21.55 -2.10 -15.87
N GLU A 147 20.31 -2.38 -16.24
CA GLU A 147 19.71 -2.04 -17.51
C GLU A 147 18.55 -1.08 -17.23
N ARG A 148 18.61 0.11 -17.82
CA ARG A 148 17.47 1.04 -17.82
C ARG A 148 16.43 0.55 -18.82
N ILE A 149 15.19 0.45 -18.38
CA ILE A 149 14.09 -0.10 -19.18
C ILE A 149 13.12 1.04 -19.50
N ASP A 150 12.81 1.22 -20.78
CA ASP A 150 11.77 2.17 -21.20
C ASP A 150 10.40 1.48 -21.15
N ALA A 151 9.71 1.65 -20.02
CA ALA A 151 8.41 1.08 -19.79
C ALA A 151 7.25 1.99 -20.22
N ARG A 152 7.51 3.13 -20.91
CA ARG A 152 6.44 4.03 -21.36
C ARG A 152 5.47 3.34 -22.33
N PRO A 153 4.19 3.78 -22.39
CA PRO A 153 3.22 3.25 -23.35
C PRO A 153 3.76 3.28 -24.79
N GLY A 154 3.64 2.16 -25.50
CA GLY A 154 4.13 2.01 -26.88
C GLY A 154 5.55 1.45 -27.01
N HIS A 155 6.34 1.39 -25.93
CA HIS A 155 7.68 0.83 -25.97
C HIS A 155 7.66 -0.71 -25.86
N GLY A 156 8.52 -1.38 -26.64
CA GLY A 156 8.56 -2.84 -26.75
C GLY A 156 9.00 -3.54 -25.46
N GLU A 157 9.93 -2.93 -24.73
CA GLU A 157 10.53 -3.46 -23.49
C GLU A 157 9.50 -3.61 -22.37
N ARG A 158 8.46 -2.76 -22.36
CA ARG A 158 7.33 -2.82 -21.42
C ARG A 158 6.76 -4.24 -21.26
N ARG A 159 6.76 -5.07 -22.32
CA ARG A 159 6.22 -6.45 -22.29
C ARG A 159 7.00 -7.40 -21.38
N GLN A 160 8.26 -7.09 -21.07
CA GLN A 160 9.10 -7.92 -20.21
C GLN A 160 9.01 -7.53 -18.73
N VAL A 161 8.33 -6.42 -18.43
CA VAL A 161 8.20 -5.89 -17.08
C VAL A 161 7.01 -6.55 -16.38
N PRO A 162 7.18 -7.07 -15.15
CA PRO A 162 6.07 -7.62 -14.38
C PRO A 162 4.95 -6.60 -14.21
N LYS A 163 3.69 -7.05 -14.27
CA LYS A 163 2.51 -6.16 -14.18
C LYS A 163 2.48 -5.28 -12.92
N THR A 164 2.96 -5.81 -11.80
CA THR A 164 3.05 -5.09 -10.53
C THR A 164 4.10 -3.98 -10.55
N VAL A 165 5.21 -4.20 -11.24
CA VAL A 165 6.26 -3.19 -11.49
C VAL A 165 5.73 -2.14 -12.47
N LEU A 166 5.03 -2.56 -13.53
CA LEU A 166 4.35 -1.62 -14.44
C LEU A 166 3.32 -0.76 -13.73
N LYS A 167 2.54 -1.33 -12.80
CA LYS A 167 1.59 -0.54 -11.99
C LYS A 167 2.31 0.59 -11.25
N SER A 168 3.49 0.33 -10.70
CA SER A 168 4.35 1.32 -10.04
C SER A 168 4.91 2.35 -11.01
N PHE A 169 5.49 1.90 -12.13
CA PHE A 169 6.06 2.78 -13.14
C PHE A 169 5.01 3.69 -13.78
N ASP A 170 3.88 3.14 -14.23
CA ASP A 170 2.79 3.88 -14.86
C ASP A 170 2.25 4.98 -13.96
N TYR A 171 2.26 4.67 -12.67
CA TYR A 171 1.81 5.57 -11.66
C TYR A 171 2.72 6.81 -11.57
N PHE A 172 4.03 6.64 -11.44
CA PHE A 172 4.99 7.76 -11.48
C PHE A 172 5.12 8.40 -12.86
N TYR A 173 4.93 7.63 -13.93
CA TYR A 173 5.01 8.13 -15.30
C TYR A 173 3.98 9.23 -15.58
N ARG A 174 2.81 9.21 -14.93
CA ARG A 174 1.88 10.33 -15.01
C ARG A 174 2.46 11.64 -14.51
N ALA A 175 3.33 11.59 -13.51
CA ALA A 175 3.97 12.78 -12.96
C ALA A 175 4.91 13.38 -14.00
N GLU A 176 5.60 12.51 -14.73
CA GLU A 176 6.39 12.88 -15.91
C GLU A 176 5.51 13.41 -17.05
N GLU A 177 4.34 12.81 -17.33
CA GLU A 177 3.41 13.32 -18.36
C GLU A 177 2.83 14.69 -18.02
N ALA A 178 2.69 15.00 -16.73
CA ALA A 178 2.27 16.30 -16.23
C ALA A 178 3.43 17.31 -16.07
N ASP A 179 4.65 16.95 -16.50
CA ASP A 179 5.82 17.83 -16.57
C ASP A 179 6.27 18.46 -15.24
N TRP A 180 6.19 17.70 -14.14
CA TRP A 180 6.72 18.13 -12.82
C TRP A 180 7.58 17.06 -12.15
N ALA A 181 7.84 15.95 -12.85
CA ALA A 181 8.68 14.88 -12.37
C ALA A 181 9.39 14.16 -13.52
N SER A 182 10.32 13.29 -13.15
CA SER A 182 10.95 12.31 -14.05
C SER A 182 10.85 10.94 -13.43
N VAL A 183 10.53 9.91 -14.23
CA VAL A 183 10.55 8.52 -13.79
C VAL A 183 11.62 7.71 -14.52
N SER A 184 12.22 6.76 -13.82
CA SER A 184 13.09 5.75 -14.39
C SER A 184 12.72 4.36 -13.87
N LEU A 185 12.76 3.37 -14.75
CA LEU A 185 12.70 1.97 -14.37
C LEU A 185 14.04 1.32 -14.68
N GLN A 186 14.56 0.57 -13.73
CA GLN A 186 15.81 -0.16 -13.88
C GLN A 186 15.64 -1.61 -13.48
N ARG A 187 16.39 -2.48 -14.15
CA ARG A 187 16.58 -3.88 -13.77
C ARG A 187 18.05 -4.08 -13.45
N GLY A 188 18.39 -4.50 -12.24
CA GLY A 188 19.79 -4.60 -11.79
C GLY A 188 20.00 -5.65 -10.72
N ILE A 189 21.21 -5.69 -10.17
CA ILE A 189 21.58 -6.58 -9.06
C ILE A 189 21.78 -5.75 -7.80
N VAL A 190 20.99 -6.02 -6.75
CA VAL A 190 21.12 -5.40 -5.43
C VAL A 190 21.34 -6.49 -4.40
N ALA A 191 22.44 -6.37 -3.65
CA ALA A 191 22.86 -7.36 -2.66
C ALA A 191 22.92 -8.82 -3.18
N GLY A 192 23.27 -9.00 -4.47
CA GLY A 192 23.34 -10.31 -5.12
C GLY A 192 22.01 -10.82 -5.70
N TYR A 193 20.94 -10.03 -5.62
CA TYR A 193 19.61 -10.40 -6.12
C TYR A 193 19.22 -9.52 -7.30
N LYS A 194 18.62 -10.14 -8.32
CA LYS A 194 18.01 -9.39 -9.41
C LYS A 194 16.75 -8.70 -8.93
N VAL A 195 16.68 -7.39 -9.15
CA VAL A 195 15.56 -6.55 -8.74
C VAL A 195 15.11 -5.66 -9.88
N TRP A 196 13.87 -5.21 -9.78
CA TRP A 196 13.39 -4.02 -10.47
C TRP A 196 13.38 -2.86 -9.50
N ALA A 197 13.78 -1.68 -9.96
CA ALA A 197 13.71 -0.46 -9.18
C ALA A 197 13.02 0.63 -10.01
N THR A 198 11.85 1.06 -9.56
CA THR A 198 11.17 2.25 -10.08
C THR A 198 11.62 3.43 -9.23
N TYR A 199 12.09 4.49 -9.87
CA TYR A 199 12.55 5.69 -9.17
C TYR A 199 11.98 6.93 -9.84
N MET A 200 11.43 7.84 -9.04
CA MET A 200 10.87 9.11 -9.47
C MET A 200 11.56 10.26 -8.74
N THR A 201 11.80 11.36 -9.44
CA THR A 201 12.23 12.63 -8.86
C THR A 201 11.24 13.71 -9.27
N THR A 202 10.78 14.54 -8.34
CA THR A 202 9.98 15.73 -8.64
C THR A 202 10.90 16.92 -8.92
N ASP A 203 10.35 17.98 -9.49
CA ASP A 203 11.05 19.26 -9.65
C ASP A 203 11.31 19.97 -8.30
N GLY A 204 10.58 19.56 -7.25
CA GLY A 204 10.64 20.11 -5.90
C GLY A 204 11.55 19.33 -4.94
N ASP A 205 12.55 18.59 -5.46
CA ASP A 205 13.56 17.85 -4.69
C ASP A 205 13.02 16.63 -3.90
N ASP A 206 11.77 16.22 -4.13
CA ASP A 206 11.25 14.95 -3.59
C ASP A 206 11.62 13.79 -4.50
N GLU A 207 11.99 12.67 -3.91
CA GLU A 207 12.31 11.46 -4.65
C GLU A 207 11.60 10.25 -4.05
N TYR A 208 11.30 9.27 -4.90
CA TYR A 208 10.59 8.06 -4.51
C TYR A 208 11.27 6.86 -5.13
N LEU A 209 11.49 5.83 -4.33
CA LEU A 209 12.09 4.57 -4.77
C LEU A 209 11.16 3.42 -4.40
N GLU A 210 10.81 2.59 -5.38
CA GLU A 210 10.12 1.32 -5.18
C GLU A 210 10.94 0.17 -5.75
N VAL A 211 11.22 -0.83 -4.93
CA VAL A 211 12.04 -1.98 -5.31
C VAL A 211 11.22 -3.26 -5.27
N PHE A 212 11.40 -4.08 -6.29
CA PHE A 212 10.69 -5.34 -6.49
C PHE A 212 11.68 -6.47 -6.78
N THR A 213 11.32 -7.70 -6.46
CA THR A 213 12.03 -8.90 -6.93
C THR A 213 11.99 -8.99 -8.46
N GLU A 214 12.82 -9.84 -9.07
CA GLU A 214 12.76 -10.16 -10.52
C GLU A 214 11.35 -10.55 -11.01
N GLY A 215 10.57 -11.25 -10.17
CA GLY A 215 9.18 -11.64 -10.45
C GLY A 215 8.14 -10.53 -10.25
N GLY A 216 8.57 -9.34 -9.83
CA GLY A 216 7.73 -8.16 -9.61
C GLY A 216 7.05 -8.11 -8.24
N GLN A 217 7.46 -8.95 -7.29
CA GLN A 217 6.94 -8.88 -5.93
C GLN A 217 7.54 -7.67 -5.20
N PRO A 218 6.72 -6.86 -4.51
CA PRO A 218 7.19 -5.79 -3.62
C PRO A 218 8.31 -6.24 -2.67
N LEU A 219 9.38 -5.46 -2.54
CA LEU A 219 10.42 -5.64 -1.52
C LEU A 219 10.43 -4.48 -0.51
N VAL A 220 10.70 -3.27 -0.98
CA VAL A 220 10.83 -2.08 -0.14
C VAL A 220 10.41 -0.84 -0.92
N SER A 221 10.03 0.19 -0.19
CA SER A 221 9.74 1.52 -0.73
C SER A 221 10.37 2.58 0.20
N ALA A 222 10.76 3.71 -0.38
CA ALA A 222 11.31 4.84 0.36
C ALA A 222 10.91 6.17 -0.28
N ARG A 223 10.72 7.17 0.59
CA ARG A 223 10.87 8.58 0.22
C ARG A 223 12.32 8.99 0.40
N LEU A 224 12.83 9.78 -0.53
CA LEU A 224 14.10 10.46 -0.36
C LEU A 224 13.89 11.96 -0.54
N TRP A 225 14.74 12.69 0.14
CA TRP A 225 14.83 14.14 0.07
C TRP A 225 16.16 14.47 -0.60
N ALA A 226 16.24 15.55 -1.38
CA ALA A 226 17.52 15.97 -1.93
C ALA A 226 18.59 16.10 -0.83
N GLY A 227 19.57 15.18 -0.87
CA GLY A 227 20.67 15.11 0.10
C GLY A 227 20.35 14.44 1.44
N GLY A 228 19.14 13.91 1.63
CA GLY A 228 18.72 13.16 2.81
C GLY A 228 18.94 11.65 2.69
N ALA A 229 18.93 10.96 3.83
CA ALA A 229 18.90 9.50 3.86
C ALA A 229 17.51 8.98 3.42
N PRO A 230 17.40 7.78 2.84
CA PRO A 230 16.10 7.19 2.53
C PRO A 230 15.26 7.00 3.79
N THR A 231 14.01 7.47 3.75
CA THR A 231 13.01 7.15 4.77
C THR A 231 12.20 5.96 4.28
N TRP A 232 12.56 4.77 4.77
CA TRP A 232 11.89 3.51 4.43
C TRP A 232 10.48 3.45 4.99
N ASP A 233 9.53 3.04 4.16
CA ASP A 233 8.13 2.90 4.54
C ASP A 233 7.57 1.53 4.18
N GLU A 234 6.39 1.24 4.74
CA GLU A 234 5.59 0.05 4.41
C GLU A 234 4.70 0.27 3.17
N PHE A 235 4.63 1.51 2.65
CA PHE A 235 3.78 1.91 1.54
C PHE A 235 4.60 2.06 0.28
N PHE A 236 4.22 1.35 -0.78
CA PHE A 236 4.78 1.65 -2.10
C PHE A 236 4.33 3.07 -2.47
N GLY A 237 5.27 3.97 -2.78
CA GLY A 237 5.05 5.38 -3.13
C GLY A 237 3.84 5.66 -4.03
N ARG A 238 3.41 4.71 -4.87
CA ARG A 238 2.15 4.77 -5.65
C ARG A 238 0.88 4.93 -4.81
N ASP A 239 0.86 4.35 -3.62
CA ASP A 239 -0.29 4.42 -2.70
C ASP A 239 -0.26 5.76 -1.94
N ARG A 240 0.89 6.46 -1.89
CA ARG A 240 1.09 7.78 -1.27
C ARG A 240 0.78 8.92 -2.22
N LEU A 241 1.37 8.89 -3.41
CA LEU A 241 1.24 9.96 -4.41
C LEU A 241 -0.18 10.10 -4.94
N ALA A 242 -1.12 9.21 -4.55
CA ALA A 242 -2.52 9.31 -4.99
C ALA A 242 -3.09 10.66 -4.53
N GLY A 243 -2.67 11.12 -3.35
CA GLY A 243 -2.88 12.48 -2.83
C GLY A 243 -2.15 13.58 -3.62
N THR A 244 -1.00 13.29 -4.21
CA THR A 244 -0.19 14.30 -4.91
C THR A 244 -0.65 14.59 -6.33
N PHE A 245 -1.17 13.61 -7.07
CA PHE A 245 -1.71 13.84 -8.42
C PHE A 245 -2.91 14.78 -8.44
N THR A 246 -3.59 14.95 -7.32
CA THR A 246 -4.65 15.93 -7.15
C THR A 246 -4.17 17.36 -6.90
N HIS A 247 -2.86 17.60 -6.75
CA HIS A 247 -2.28 18.95 -6.61
C HIS A 247 -1.89 19.62 -7.95
N LEU A 248 -1.83 18.86 -9.05
CA LEU A 248 -1.23 19.36 -10.30
C LEU A 248 -2.19 20.18 -11.15
N ASP A 249 -3.47 19.86 -11.03
CA ASP A 249 -4.53 20.74 -11.45
C ASP A 249 -4.96 21.48 -10.19
N GLU A 250 -4.63 22.77 -10.05
CA GLU A 250 -5.13 23.59 -8.93
C GLU A 250 -6.66 23.44 -8.90
N PRO A 251 -7.23 22.76 -7.89
CA PRO A 251 -8.66 22.55 -7.87
C PRO A 251 -9.36 23.90 -7.67
N GLU A 252 -10.56 24.03 -8.24
CA GLU A 252 -11.36 25.22 -8.01
C GLU A 252 -11.73 25.29 -6.53
N TYR A 253 -11.31 26.36 -5.85
CA TYR A 253 -11.74 26.61 -4.49
C TYR A 253 -13.10 27.32 -4.49
N VAL A 254 -14.07 26.76 -3.78
CA VAL A 254 -15.44 27.28 -3.71
C VAL A 254 -15.88 27.41 -2.26
N GLU A 255 -16.52 28.53 -1.90
CA GLU A 255 -17.15 28.65 -0.59
C GLU A 255 -18.48 27.88 -0.54
N GLY A 256 -18.69 27.11 0.52
CA GLY A 256 -19.92 26.37 0.77
C GLY A 256 -21.08 27.30 1.10
N LEU A 257 -22.25 27.04 0.50
CA LEU A 257 -23.45 27.85 0.71
C LEU A 257 -24.26 27.34 1.90
N SER A 258 -24.49 28.17 2.92
CA SER A 258 -25.19 27.76 4.15
C SER A 258 -26.62 27.26 3.93
N GLU A 259 -27.36 27.87 3.00
CA GLU A 259 -28.74 27.51 2.69
C GLU A 259 -28.81 26.33 1.72
N GLU A 260 -29.51 25.26 2.13
CA GLU A 260 -29.60 24.00 1.37
C GLU A 260 -30.15 24.20 -0.05
N ALA A 261 -31.14 25.09 -0.23
CA ALA A 261 -31.71 25.38 -1.54
C ALA A 261 -30.69 26.05 -2.48
N GLU A 262 -29.85 26.94 -1.95
CA GLU A 262 -28.82 27.64 -2.72
C GLU A 262 -27.67 26.70 -3.06
N ARG A 263 -27.25 25.87 -2.09
CA ARG A 263 -26.25 24.80 -2.26
C ARG A 263 -26.62 23.86 -3.40
N VAL A 264 -27.84 23.31 -3.38
CA VAL A 264 -28.32 22.42 -4.44
C VAL A 264 -28.41 23.14 -5.79
N ALA A 265 -28.86 24.40 -5.80
CA ALA A 265 -28.93 25.20 -7.02
C ALA A 265 -27.56 25.52 -7.62
N ALA A 266 -26.53 25.68 -6.79
CA ALA A 266 -25.14 25.86 -7.20
C ALA A 266 -24.46 24.55 -7.62
N GLY A 267 -25.11 23.40 -7.48
CA GLY A 267 -24.51 22.11 -7.76
C GLY A 267 -23.45 21.73 -6.74
N GLN A 268 -23.71 22.02 -5.46
CA GLN A 268 -22.95 21.52 -4.30
C GLN A 268 -23.69 20.34 -3.66
N VAL A 269 -22.99 19.45 -2.96
CA VAL A 269 -23.61 18.32 -2.24
C VAL A 269 -24.42 18.80 -1.04
N SER A 270 -25.62 18.24 -0.84
CA SER A 270 -26.47 18.53 0.32
C SER A 270 -25.77 18.30 1.66
N ASN A 271 -26.10 19.09 2.69
CA ASN A 271 -25.65 18.82 4.06
C ASN A 271 -26.19 17.49 4.61
N THR A 272 -27.29 17.01 4.02
CA THR A 272 -27.91 15.73 4.36
C THR A 272 -27.44 14.58 3.47
N TRP A 273 -26.54 14.82 2.52
CA TRP A 273 -25.94 13.76 1.70
C TRP A 273 -25.24 12.74 2.60
N GLN A 274 -25.49 11.45 2.36
CA GLN A 274 -25.01 10.37 3.23
C GLN A 274 -23.76 9.66 2.68
N GLY A 275 -23.41 9.91 1.41
CA GLY A 275 -22.42 9.07 0.72
C GLY A 275 -22.92 7.64 0.52
N ASP A 276 -22.07 6.84 -0.11
CA ASP A 276 -22.25 5.39 -0.21
C ASP A 276 -21.67 4.70 1.04
N VAL A 277 -20.63 5.29 1.63
CA VAL A 277 -19.89 4.79 2.79
C VAL A 277 -19.54 5.93 3.75
N GLN A 278 -19.42 5.61 5.04
CA GLN A 278 -19.07 6.55 6.09
C GLN A 278 -17.83 6.05 6.84
N ILE A 279 -16.82 6.92 6.94
CA ILE A 279 -15.58 6.73 7.69
C ILE A 279 -15.71 7.56 8.97
N ASN A 280 -15.87 6.87 10.10
CA ASN A 280 -16.03 7.46 11.43
C ASN A 280 -15.11 6.80 12.47
N ALA A 281 -14.13 6.03 12.00
CA ALA A 281 -13.13 5.34 12.80
C ALA A 281 -11.91 5.07 11.92
N GLY A 282 -10.75 4.95 12.57
CA GLY A 282 -9.46 4.81 11.91
C GLY A 282 -8.44 5.77 12.52
N ALA A 283 -7.20 5.68 12.05
CA ALA A 283 -6.11 6.50 12.54
C ALA A 283 -5.24 7.04 11.40
N ILE A 284 -4.85 8.30 11.48
CA ILE A 284 -3.79 8.87 10.65
C ILE A 284 -2.48 8.80 11.44
N HIS A 285 -1.57 7.96 10.99
CA HIS A 285 -0.19 7.94 11.45
C HIS A 285 0.58 8.99 10.67
N HIS A 286 1.50 9.66 11.34
CA HIS A 286 2.26 10.76 10.77
C HIS A 286 3.71 10.72 11.24
N ALA A 287 4.58 11.36 10.48
CA ALA A 287 5.98 11.56 10.81
C ALA A 287 6.46 12.85 10.13
N GLU A 288 7.24 13.65 10.86
CA GLU A 288 7.88 14.86 10.32
C GLU A 288 6.90 15.85 9.68
N GLY A 289 5.67 15.93 10.21
CA GLY A 289 4.63 16.84 9.69
C GLY A 289 3.83 16.29 8.50
N HIS A 290 4.04 15.04 8.10
CA HIS A 290 3.35 14.43 6.97
C HIS A 290 2.59 13.16 7.37
N ILE A 291 1.52 12.84 6.64
CA ILE A 291 0.86 11.54 6.74
C ILE A 291 1.85 10.44 6.33
N SER A 292 2.06 9.47 7.23
CA SER A 292 2.84 8.27 6.95
C SER A 292 1.95 7.07 6.63
N ARG A 293 0.76 6.98 7.24
CA ARG A 293 -0.21 5.89 7.01
C ARG A 293 -1.62 6.33 7.38
N ILE A 294 -2.62 5.94 6.58
CA ILE A 294 -4.03 6.04 6.94
C ILE A 294 -4.57 4.63 7.20
N GLU A 295 -4.91 4.36 8.45
CA GLU A 295 -5.47 3.09 8.90
C GLU A 295 -7.00 3.19 8.95
N LEU A 296 -7.66 2.54 8.00
CA LEU A 296 -9.12 2.45 7.93
C LEU A 296 -9.55 0.99 8.12
N LYS A 297 -10.83 0.79 8.45
CA LYS A 297 -11.40 -0.55 8.57
C LYS A 297 -11.33 -1.32 7.23
N ASP A 298 -10.76 -2.52 7.27
CA ASP A 298 -10.68 -3.40 6.10
C ASP A 298 -12.05 -3.66 5.47
N GLY A 299 -12.09 -3.63 4.13
CA GLY A 299 -13.30 -3.88 3.35
C GLY A 299 -14.38 -2.80 3.46
N LEU A 300 -14.12 -1.68 4.15
CA LEU A 300 -15.06 -0.56 4.24
C LEU A 300 -15.22 0.17 2.90
N LEU A 301 -14.11 0.36 2.18
CA LEU A 301 -14.04 1.09 0.92
C LEU A 301 -13.64 0.14 -0.21
N ASP A 302 -14.25 0.32 -1.39
CA ASP A 302 -13.64 -0.18 -2.62
C ASP A 302 -12.36 0.60 -2.96
N ASN A 303 -11.69 0.25 -4.06
CA ASN A 303 -10.42 0.90 -4.40
C ASN A 303 -10.60 2.37 -4.80
N GLU A 304 -11.66 2.70 -5.54
CA GLU A 304 -11.89 4.07 -6.03
C GLU A 304 -12.31 5.00 -4.89
N GLN A 305 -13.16 4.53 -3.99
CA GLN A 305 -13.52 5.21 -2.75
C GLN A 305 -12.32 5.38 -1.81
N ARG A 306 -11.42 4.40 -1.75
CA ARG A 306 -10.20 4.49 -0.94
C ARG A 306 -9.27 5.57 -1.47
N ASP A 307 -9.05 5.62 -2.78
CA ASP A 307 -8.20 6.65 -3.39
C ASP A 307 -8.76 8.04 -3.11
N VAL A 308 -10.07 8.25 -3.30
CA VAL A 308 -10.77 9.51 -2.98
C VAL A 308 -10.64 9.89 -1.50
N ALA A 309 -10.85 8.94 -0.59
CA ALA A 309 -10.74 9.19 0.85
C ALA A 309 -9.31 9.58 1.24
N TYR A 310 -8.31 8.89 0.69
CA TYR A 310 -6.90 9.14 1.01
C TYR A 310 -6.45 10.51 0.52
N ILE A 311 -6.86 10.90 -0.70
CA ILE A 311 -6.63 12.25 -1.20
C ILE A 311 -7.27 13.30 -0.28
N ALA A 312 -8.55 13.10 0.07
CA ALA A 312 -9.26 14.05 0.93
C ALA A 312 -8.58 14.19 2.30
N PHE A 313 -8.10 13.09 2.90
CA PHE A 313 -7.36 13.16 4.16
C PHE A 313 -6.02 13.87 4.04
N ASP A 314 -5.32 13.74 2.92
CA ASP A 314 -4.08 14.46 2.66
C ASP A 314 -4.31 15.98 2.65
N ARG A 315 -5.37 16.44 1.95
CA ARG A 315 -5.77 17.86 1.94
C ARG A 315 -6.23 18.36 3.30
N LEU A 316 -7.04 17.57 4.00
CA LEU A 316 -7.46 17.88 5.37
C LEU A 316 -6.26 17.95 6.32
N TRP A 317 -5.24 17.12 6.12
CA TRP A 317 -4.00 17.18 6.89
C TRP A 317 -3.25 18.48 6.68
N GLU A 318 -3.06 18.90 5.42
CA GLU A 318 -2.45 20.18 5.10
C GLU A 318 -3.19 21.37 5.72
N TYR A 319 -4.52 21.33 5.75
CA TYR A 319 -5.31 22.47 6.22
C TYR A 319 -5.53 22.49 7.72
N THR A 320 -5.95 21.38 8.32
CA THR A 320 -6.54 21.40 9.66
C THR A 320 -6.09 20.26 10.56
N LEU A 321 -6.03 19.02 10.07
CA LEU A 321 -5.77 17.85 10.94
C LEU A 321 -4.35 17.83 11.50
N GLN A 322 -3.34 18.34 10.77
CA GLN A 322 -1.97 18.41 11.30
C GLN A 322 -1.84 19.29 12.55
N HIS A 323 -2.77 20.21 12.77
CA HIS A 323 -2.76 21.09 13.93
C HIS A 323 -3.40 20.46 15.17
N ARG A 324 -3.96 19.26 15.05
CA ARG A 324 -4.62 18.52 16.14
C ARG A 324 -3.76 17.43 16.76
N VAL A 325 -2.64 17.11 16.14
CA VAL A 325 -1.71 16.11 16.68
C VAL A 325 -0.82 16.69 17.76
N ASP A 326 -0.65 15.93 18.83
CA ASP A 326 0.34 16.19 19.88
C ASP A 326 1.33 15.02 19.96
N GLY A 327 2.60 15.32 19.71
CA GLY A 327 3.67 14.32 19.69
C GLY A 327 3.58 13.34 18.50
N ALA A 328 3.95 12.09 18.72
CA ALA A 328 4.05 11.05 17.68
C ALA A 328 2.88 10.06 17.69
N ALA A 329 1.85 10.29 18.51
CA ALA A 329 0.68 9.42 18.54
C ALA A 329 -0.13 9.59 17.24
N PRO A 330 -0.72 8.50 16.69
CA PRO A 330 -1.65 8.60 15.58
C PRO A 330 -2.88 9.46 15.94
N LEU A 331 -3.41 10.17 14.95
CA LEU A 331 -4.64 10.95 15.08
C LEU A 331 -5.86 10.04 14.89
N GLU A 332 -6.69 9.89 15.92
CA GLU A 332 -7.88 9.04 15.91
C GLU A 332 -9.06 9.72 15.19
N LEU A 333 -9.33 9.33 13.95
CA LEU A 333 -10.30 10.00 13.06
C LEU A 333 -11.72 10.12 13.64
N GLY A 334 -12.16 9.12 14.41
CA GLY A 334 -13.50 9.12 15.00
C GLY A 334 -13.72 10.20 16.06
N GLN A 335 -12.66 10.84 16.54
CA GLN A 335 -12.73 11.98 17.46
C GLN A 335 -12.68 13.31 16.72
N GLU A 336 -12.26 13.32 15.45
CA GLU A 336 -11.98 14.53 14.67
C GLU A 336 -13.09 14.89 13.69
N GLY A 337 -13.89 13.91 13.29
CA GLY A 337 -15.00 14.14 12.37
C GLY A 337 -15.48 12.88 11.70
N VAL A 338 -16.22 13.08 10.61
CA VAL A 338 -16.81 12.01 9.82
C VAL A 338 -16.60 12.32 8.34
N MET A 339 -15.98 11.39 7.61
CA MET A 339 -15.93 11.47 6.15
C MET A 339 -17.05 10.62 5.54
N LYS A 340 -17.80 11.18 4.60
CA LYS A 340 -18.73 10.46 3.74
C LYS A 340 -18.15 10.38 2.34
N VAL A 341 -18.09 9.19 1.76
CA VAL A 341 -17.53 8.97 0.43
C VAL A 341 -18.57 8.30 -0.46
N GLY A 342 -18.66 8.70 -1.72
CA GLY A 342 -19.56 8.03 -2.65
C GLY A 342 -19.72 8.73 -3.98
N ALA A 343 -20.43 8.06 -4.89
CA ALA A 343 -20.82 8.62 -6.17
C ALA A 343 -21.92 9.67 -5.99
N TRP A 344 -21.83 10.74 -6.77
CA TRP A 344 -22.81 11.82 -6.77
C TRP A 344 -23.03 12.34 -8.19
N THR A 345 -24.27 12.63 -8.54
CA THR A 345 -24.62 13.22 -9.84
C THR A 345 -24.99 14.66 -9.63
N ARG A 346 -24.19 15.57 -10.19
CA ARG A 346 -24.39 17.01 -10.03
C ARG A 346 -25.71 17.44 -10.68
N PRO A 347 -26.64 18.09 -9.95
CA PRO A 347 -27.98 18.37 -10.44
C PRO A 347 -28.02 19.42 -11.55
N THR A 348 -27.01 20.31 -11.62
CA THR A 348 -26.98 21.42 -12.58
C THR A 348 -26.63 20.98 -14.00
N ASP A 349 -25.82 19.94 -14.17
CA ASP A 349 -25.33 19.48 -15.48
C ASP A 349 -25.36 17.96 -15.69
N GLY A 350 -25.76 17.19 -14.67
CA GLY A 350 -25.82 15.73 -14.73
C GLY A 350 -24.44 15.05 -14.70
N LYS A 351 -23.35 15.77 -14.43
CA LYS A 351 -22.00 15.19 -14.35
C LYS A 351 -21.91 14.21 -13.17
N LYS A 352 -21.38 13.02 -13.43
CA LYS A 352 -21.11 12.02 -12.39
C LYS A 352 -19.74 12.29 -11.79
N LEU A 353 -19.69 12.41 -10.47
CA LEU A 353 -18.51 12.71 -9.69
C LEU A 353 -18.39 11.68 -8.56
N LEU A 354 -17.19 11.53 -8.01
CA LEU A 354 -17.00 10.97 -6.68
C LEU A 354 -16.85 12.13 -5.71
N VAL A 355 -17.37 11.97 -4.52
CA VAL A 355 -17.31 13.02 -3.49
C VAL A 355 -16.75 12.44 -2.21
N ALA A 356 -15.90 13.22 -1.54
CA ALA A 356 -15.56 13.04 -0.13
C ALA A 356 -16.04 14.27 0.65
N SER A 357 -16.99 14.10 1.57
CA SER A 357 -17.50 15.17 2.44
C SER A 357 -17.02 14.92 3.86
N TRP A 358 -16.10 15.76 4.33
CA TRP A 358 -15.63 15.79 5.70
C TRP A 358 -16.51 16.72 6.54
N ARG A 359 -17.12 16.14 7.58
CA ARG A 359 -17.83 16.86 8.63
C ARG A 359 -16.97 16.87 9.87
N ASP A 360 -16.36 18.00 10.09
CA ASP A 360 -15.49 18.25 11.21
C ASP A 360 -16.28 18.35 12.52
N ILE A 361 -15.62 18.11 13.66
CA ILE A 361 -16.23 18.33 14.97
C ILE A 361 -16.32 19.82 15.37
N ASP A 362 -15.55 20.69 14.71
CA ASP A 362 -15.49 22.12 14.94
C ASP A 362 -15.93 22.88 13.67
N ASP A 363 -15.09 23.77 13.11
CA ASP A 363 -15.40 24.67 12.00
C ASP A 363 -14.66 24.33 10.69
N ALA A 364 -13.94 23.21 10.64
CA ALA A 364 -13.06 22.86 9.52
C ALA A 364 -13.68 21.82 8.56
N SER A 365 -14.95 21.99 8.19
CA SER A 365 -15.63 21.04 7.28
C SER A 365 -15.27 21.30 5.82
N TYR A 366 -15.14 20.23 5.01
CA TYR A 366 -14.80 20.34 3.59
C TYR A 366 -15.58 19.35 2.73
N VAL A 367 -15.78 19.70 1.46
CA VAL A 367 -16.25 18.78 0.42
C VAL A 367 -15.28 18.79 -0.76
N PHE A 368 -14.83 17.61 -1.15
CA PHE A 368 -13.92 17.38 -2.27
C PHE A 368 -14.68 16.66 -3.39
N TYR A 369 -14.64 17.23 -4.60
CA TYR A 369 -15.33 16.68 -5.78
C TYR A 369 -14.31 16.16 -6.78
N PHE A 370 -14.44 14.91 -7.18
CA PHE A 370 -13.51 14.24 -8.08
C PHE A 370 -14.20 13.81 -9.37
N GLU A 371 -13.52 14.00 -10.49
CA GLU A 371 -13.87 13.37 -11.76
C GLU A 371 -13.21 11.99 -11.85
N PRO A 372 -13.99 10.92 -12.10
CA PRO A 372 -13.41 9.62 -12.41
C PRO A 372 -12.61 9.70 -13.71
N ASP A 373 -11.33 9.36 -13.65
CA ASP A 373 -10.47 9.20 -14.82
C ASP A 373 -10.02 7.73 -14.93
N ALA A 374 -9.68 7.28 -16.13
CA ALA A 374 -8.99 6.01 -16.34
C ALA A 374 -7.67 5.95 -15.56
N ALA A 375 -7.11 7.12 -15.25
CA ALA A 375 -5.98 7.28 -14.39
C ALA A 375 -6.33 7.08 -12.90
N GLY A 376 -7.45 7.59 -12.43
CA GLY A 376 -7.82 7.63 -11.02
C GLY A 376 -8.68 8.86 -10.78
N PRO A 377 -9.16 9.08 -9.55
CA PRO A 377 -9.95 10.26 -9.26
C PRO A 377 -9.10 11.54 -9.40
N LYS A 378 -9.55 12.48 -10.25
CA LYS A 378 -8.97 13.83 -10.38
C LYS A 378 -9.78 14.81 -9.55
N LEU A 379 -9.15 15.48 -8.58
CA LEU A 379 -9.80 16.51 -7.77
C LEU A 379 -10.11 17.73 -8.65
N LEU A 380 -11.37 18.13 -8.68
CA LEU A 380 -11.86 19.26 -9.47
C LEU A 380 -12.16 20.48 -8.61
N VAL A 381 -12.82 20.25 -7.48
CA VAL A 381 -13.35 21.31 -6.61
C VAL A 381 -13.03 20.98 -5.16
N GLU A 382 -12.53 21.97 -4.46
CA GLU A 382 -12.39 22.01 -3.02
C GLU A 382 -13.38 23.01 -2.45
N GLN A 383 -14.26 22.55 -1.59
CA GLN A 383 -15.28 23.39 -1.00
C GLN A 383 -15.11 23.45 0.51
N SER A 384 -14.82 24.63 1.06
CA SER A 384 -14.87 24.84 2.52
C SER A 384 -16.31 25.01 2.96
N ASP A 385 -16.70 24.32 4.03
CA ASP A 385 -18.00 24.48 4.68
C ASP A 385 -17.79 25.18 6.01
N ASN A 386 -17.90 26.51 6.01
CA ASN A 386 -17.83 27.34 7.21
C ASN A 386 -19.18 27.44 7.93
#